data_AF-A0A2S4HHE9-F1
#
_entry.id   AF-A0A2S4HHE9-F1
#
_cell.length_a   1.000
_cell.length_b   1.000
_cell.length_c   1.000
_cell.angle_alpha   90.00
_cell.angle_beta   90.00
_cell.angle_gamma   90.00
#
_symmetry.space_group_name_H-M   'P 1'
#
loop_
_entity.id
_entity.type
_entity.pdbx_description
1 polymer ?
#
loop_
_entity_poly.entity_id
_entity_poly.type
_entity_poly.pdbx_seq_one_letter_code
_entity_poly.pdbx_strand_id
1 'polypeptide(L)'
;MKKFSSIVLLTAALAGFASAPVYAQDAAFGGARLETLTEQLKLTNDQQLKIKALLENYAKEAAVIRDGLIAAQESIRRVNLARLGDADVKRLSREAGRLSSEHTAALLNTQRGFYALLDKGQKQAYNKMRAEALEAAAIMNGK
;
A
#
# COMPACT_ATOMS: atom_id res chain seq x y z
N MET A 1 25.84 -20.10 -5.05
CA MET A 1 24.72 -19.36 -5.70
C MET A 1 23.44 -19.60 -4.90
N LYS A 2 23.08 -18.69 -3.98
CA LYS A 2 21.79 -18.72 -3.28
C LYS A 2 20.88 -17.70 -3.97
N LYS A 3 19.82 -18.19 -4.62
CA LYS A 3 18.77 -17.38 -5.23
C LYS A 3 17.87 -16.85 -4.12
N PHE A 4 17.85 -15.53 -3.89
CA PHE A 4 16.89 -14.92 -2.99
C PHE A 4 15.56 -14.78 -3.74
N SER A 5 14.66 -15.74 -3.51
CA SER A 5 13.25 -15.62 -3.85
C SER A 5 12.60 -14.63 -2.88
N SER A 6 12.52 -13.36 -3.28
CA SER A 6 11.72 -12.35 -2.58
C SER A 6 10.43 -12.10 -3.35
N ILE A 7 9.58 -13.13 -3.44
CA ILE A 7 8.17 -12.94 -3.83
C ILE A 7 7.43 -12.66 -2.52
N VAL A 8 7.38 -11.39 -2.12
CA VAL A 8 6.55 -10.99 -0.98
C VAL A 8 5.11 -10.92 -1.46
N LEU A 9 4.27 -11.72 -0.81
CA LEU A 9 2.85 -11.88 -1.09
C LEU A 9 2.11 -10.55 -1.16
N LEU A 10 1.30 -10.43 -2.21
CA LEU A 10 0.22 -9.46 -2.31
C LEU A 10 -0.94 -9.90 -1.39
N THR A 11 -0.79 -9.72 -0.07
CA THR A 11 -1.90 -9.86 0.89
C THR A 11 -2.23 -8.50 1.47
N ALA A 12 -3.10 -7.76 0.78
CA ALA A 12 -3.74 -6.58 1.35
C ALA A 12 -4.91 -7.02 2.24
N ALA A 13 -4.63 -7.04 3.54
CA ALA A 13 -5.44 -6.48 4.62
C ALA A 13 -6.96 -6.81 4.65
N LEU A 14 -7.29 -7.83 5.44
CA LEU A 14 -8.41 -7.72 6.39
C LEU A 14 -8.00 -8.00 7.85
N ALA A 15 -6.73 -8.29 8.14
CA ALA A 15 -6.23 -8.44 9.50
C ALA A 15 -4.78 -7.96 9.59
N GLY A 16 -4.52 -6.97 10.45
CA GLY A 16 -3.16 -6.53 10.79
C GLY A 16 -2.80 -5.11 10.35
N PHE A 17 -3.54 -4.10 10.84
CA PHE A 17 -3.11 -2.70 10.76
C PHE A 17 -1.98 -2.43 11.76
N ALA A 18 -0.82 -3.00 11.51
CA ALA A 18 0.40 -2.78 12.28
C ALA A 18 1.63 -2.76 11.35
N SER A 19 1.60 -1.90 10.33
CA SER A 19 2.80 -1.62 9.52
C SER A 19 3.44 -0.31 9.99
N ALA A 20 4.56 -0.47 10.69
CA ALA A 20 5.56 0.56 10.98
C ALA A 20 6.02 1.27 9.68
N PRO A 21 6.61 2.49 9.75
CA PRO A 21 7.06 3.25 8.58
C PRO A 21 8.05 2.51 7.66
N VAL A 22 8.73 1.46 8.17
CA VAL A 22 9.64 0.58 7.42
C VAL A 22 8.93 -0.15 6.28
N TYR A 23 7.59 -0.29 6.30
CA TYR A 23 6.83 -1.05 5.32
C TYR A 23 6.07 -0.20 4.29
N ALA A 24 6.19 1.13 4.33
CA ALA A 24 5.48 2.01 3.39
C ALA A 24 5.97 1.82 1.94
N GLN A 25 7.26 1.56 1.75
CA GLN A 25 7.83 1.32 0.41
C GLN A 25 7.35 -0.02 -0.17
N ASP A 26 7.34 -1.07 0.66
CA ASP A 26 6.84 -2.39 0.27
C ASP A 26 5.35 -2.33 -0.08
N ALA A 27 4.53 -1.61 0.70
CA ALA A 27 3.11 -1.46 0.41
C ALA A 27 2.85 -0.66 -0.88
N ALA A 28 3.59 0.44 -1.09
CA ALA A 28 3.41 1.33 -2.23
C ALA A 28 3.65 0.62 -3.58
N PHE A 29 4.60 -0.30 -3.66
CA PHE A 29 4.96 -0.97 -4.91
C PHE A 29 4.57 -2.44 -4.98
N GLY A 30 3.59 -2.88 -4.18
CA GLY A 30 3.10 -4.27 -4.25
C GLY A 30 4.13 -5.31 -3.82
N GLY A 31 4.95 -4.98 -2.83
CA GLY A 31 5.97 -5.86 -2.22
C GLY A 31 7.39 -5.66 -2.76
N ALA A 32 7.58 -4.84 -3.80
CA ALA A 32 8.90 -4.51 -4.34
C ALA A 32 9.54 -3.31 -3.61
N ARG A 33 10.83 -3.39 -3.31
CA ARG A 33 11.58 -2.27 -2.73
C ARG A 33 12.03 -1.28 -3.81
N LEU A 34 12.20 -0.02 -3.44
CA LEU A 34 12.69 1.01 -4.36
C LEU A 34 14.07 0.65 -4.93
N GLU A 35 14.95 0.05 -4.14
CA GLU A 35 16.26 -0.40 -4.64
C GLU A 35 16.10 -1.44 -5.76
N THR A 36 15.22 -2.42 -5.58
CA THR A 36 14.94 -3.45 -6.58
C THR A 36 14.35 -2.84 -7.87
N LEU A 37 13.42 -1.89 -7.74
CA LEU A 37 12.84 -1.20 -8.89
C LEU A 37 13.87 -0.31 -9.59
N THR A 38 14.77 0.31 -8.84
CA THR A 38 15.87 1.12 -9.37
C THR A 38 16.78 0.30 -10.26
N GLU A 39 17.19 -0.88 -9.80
CA GLU A 39 18.04 -1.79 -10.55
C GLU A 39 17.32 -2.35 -11.79
N GLN A 40 16.08 -2.84 -11.62
CA GLN A 40 15.35 -3.53 -12.69
C GLN A 40 14.87 -2.58 -13.79
N LEU A 41 14.46 -1.36 -13.43
CA LEU A 41 13.99 -0.36 -14.38
C LEU A 41 15.10 0.62 -14.80
N LYS A 42 16.31 0.48 -14.25
CA LYS A 42 17.45 1.39 -14.49
C LYS A 42 17.04 2.84 -14.28
N LEU A 43 16.42 3.12 -13.13
CA LEU A 43 15.89 4.45 -12.84
C LEU A 43 17.04 5.48 -12.80
N THR A 44 16.84 6.61 -13.46
CA THR A 44 17.81 7.72 -13.41
C THR A 44 17.86 8.33 -12.01
N ASN A 45 18.94 9.04 -11.68
CA ASN A 45 19.06 9.72 -10.39
C ASN A 45 17.88 10.69 -10.15
N ASP A 46 17.45 11.41 -11.19
CA ASP A 46 16.30 12.31 -11.13
C ASP A 46 14.99 11.56 -10.85
N GLN A 47 14.78 10.40 -11.49
CA GLN A 47 13.62 9.56 -11.22
C GLN A 47 13.64 9.06 -9.77
N GLN A 48 14.78 8.56 -9.30
CA GLN A 48 14.94 8.07 -7.93
C GLN A 48 14.62 9.16 -6.89
N LEU A 49 15.12 10.39 -7.08
CA LEU A 49 14.82 11.52 -6.19
C LEU A 49 13.32 11.84 -6.14
N LYS A 50 12.67 11.91 -7.31
CA LYS A 50 11.22 12.17 -7.40
C LYS A 50 10.40 11.05 -6.79
N ILE A 51 10.80 9.80 -6.99
CA ILE A 51 10.14 8.63 -6.42
C ILE A 51 10.31 8.59 -4.89
N LYS A 52 11.50 8.91 -4.38
CA LYS A 52 11.74 9.03 -2.94
C LYS A 52 10.82 10.07 -2.30
N ALA A 53 10.67 11.24 -2.93
CA ALA A 53 9.73 12.26 -2.45
C ALA A 53 8.26 11.78 -2.46
N LEU A 54 7.84 11.04 -3.51
CA LEU A 54 6.50 10.43 -3.54
C LEU A 54 6.29 9.45 -2.39
N LEU A 55 7.30 8.63 -2.07
CA LEU A 55 7.24 7.65 -0.98
C LEU A 55 7.24 8.31 0.40
N GLU A 56 8.02 9.37 0.60
CA GLU A 56 8.01 10.13 1.84
C GLU A 56 6.65 10.77 2.09
N ASN A 57 6.01 11.31 1.05
CA ASN A 57 4.66 11.87 1.15
C ASN A 57 3.63 10.78 1.47
N TYR A 58 3.69 9.65 0.77
CA TYR A 58 2.84 8.50 1.06
C TYR A 58 3.01 8.01 2.50
N ALA A 59 4.25 7.88 2.99
CA ALA A 59 4.51 7.42 4.35
C ALA A 59 3.91 8.37 5.41
N LYS A 60 3.97 9.69 5.17
CA LYS A 60 3.34 10.70 6.04
C LYS A 60 1.82 10.57 6.02
N GLU A 61 1.21 10.52 4.84
CA GLU A 61 -0.23 10.41 4.67
C GLU A 61 -0.79 9.10 5.25
N ALA A 62 -0.15 7.97 4.92
CA ALA A 62 -0.52 6.65 5.42
C ALA A 62 -0.38 6.56 6.95
N ALA A 63 0.60 7.23 7.56
CA ALA A 63 0.72 7.29 9.01
C ALA A 63 -0.47 8.00 9.64
N VAL A 64 -0.87 9.17 9.12
CA VAL A 64 -2.05 9.91 9.61
C VAL A 64 -3.32 9.08 9.48
N ILE A 65 -3.53 8.43 8.33
CA ILE A 65 -4.72 7.59 8.09
C ILE A 65 -4.74 6.38 9.03
N ARG A 66 -3.59 5.73 9.23
CA ARG A 66 -3.47 4.59 10.17
C ARG A 66 -3.80 5.01 11.59
N ASP A 67 -3.27 6.14 12.04
CA ASP A 67 -3.52 6.64 13.39
C ASP A 67 -5.03 6.97 13.56
N GLY A 68 -5.68 7.52 12.52
CA GLY A 68 -7.13 7.68 12.45
C GLY A 68 -7.90 6.35 12.53
N LEU A 69 -7.46 5.31 11.81
CA LEU A 69 -8.09 3.98 11.87
C LEU A 69 -7.97 3.35 13.26
N ILE A 70 -6.83 3.51 13.92
CA ILE A 70 -6.62 3.05 15.31
C ILE A 70 -7.59 3.78 16.24
N ALA A 71 -7.73 5.10 16.10
CA ALA A 71 -8.67 5.89 16.90
C ALA A 71 -10.14 5.49 16.65
N ALA A 72 -10.51 5.20 15.39
CA ALA A 72 -11.84 4.72 15.04
C ALA A 72 -12.13 3.33 15.65
N GLN A 73 -11.17 2.40 15.58
CA GLN A 73 -11.26 1.09 16.20
C GLN A 73 -11.37 1.17 17.72
N GLU A 74 -10.60 2.05 18.35
CA GLU A 74 -10.67 2.27 19.79
C GLU A 74 -12.02 2.88 20.20
N SER A 75 -12.55 3.80 19.39
CA SER A 75 -13.88 4.36 19.59
C SER A 75 -14.96 3.27 19.54
N ILE A 76 -14.87 2.34 18.57
CA ILE A 76 -15.78 1.19 18.45
C ILE A 76 -15.68 0.28 19.69
N ARG A 77 -14.47 -0.03 20.17
CA ARG A 77 -14.25 -0.88 21.35
C ARG A 77 -14.83 -0.30 22.64
N ARG A 78 -14.91 1.02 22.75
CA ARG A 78 -15.40 1.74 23.95
C ARG A 78 -16.89 2.05 23.92
N VAL A 79 -17.61 1.72 22.85
CA VAL A 79 -19.05 1.99 22.79
C VAL A 79 -19.80 1.18 23.84
N ASN A 80 -20.71 1.83 24.56
CA ASN A 80 -21.70 1.14 25.37
C ASN A 80 -22.78 0.52 24.47
N LEU A 81 -22.71 -0.80 24.27
CA LEU A 81 -23.61 -1.54 23.38
C LEU A 81 -25.10 -1.43 23.78
N ALA A 82 -25.41 -1.23 25.08
CA ALA A 82 -26.79 -1.05 25.54
C ALA A 82 -27.42 0.28 25.09
N ARG A 83 -26.61 1.25 24.65
CA ARG A 83 -27.05 2.56 24.15
C ARG A 83 -26.67 2.80 22.68
N LEU A 84 -26.12 1.79 22.01
CA LEU A 84 -25.69 1.90 20.63
C LEU A 84 -26.93 1.88 19.71
N GLY A 85 -27.29 3.03 19.16
CA GLY A 85 -28.35 3.14 18.16
C GLY A 85 -27.83 3.00 16.73
N ASP A 86 -28.75 2.79 15.79
CA ASP A 86 -28.44 2.68 14.36
C ASP A 86 -27.68 3.90 13.80
N ALA A 87 -27.93 5.09 14.34
CA ALA A 87 -27.24 6.30 13.94
C ALA A 87 -25.73 6.25 14.30
N ASP A 88 -25.40 5.71 15.47
CA ASP A 88 -24.03 5.51 15.92
C ASP A 88 -23.30 4.44 15.13
N VAL A 89 -24.00 3.32 14.84
CA VAL A 89 -23.47 2.27 13.95
C VAL A 89 -23.12 2.88 12.59
N LYS A 90 -24.07 3.58 11.96
CA LYS A 90 -23.84 4.24 10.67
C LYS A 90 -22.68 5.25 10.73
N ARG A 91 -22.57 6.03 11.81
CA ARG A 91 -21.49 7.00 11.98
C ARG A 91 -20.12 6.32 12.09
N LEU A 92 -19.97 5.33 12.96
CA LEU A 92 -18.71 4.62 13.18
C LEU A 92 -18.28 3.83 11.94
N SER A 93 -19.22 3.15 11.28
CA SER A 93 -18.95 2.44 10.02
C SER A 93 -18.54 3.38 8.89
N ARG A 94 -19.20 4.54 8.75
CA ARG A 94 -18.81 5.54 7.74
C ARG A 94 -17.41 6.08 7.99
N GLU A 95 -17.05 6.34 9.24
CA GLU A 95 -15.73 6.88 9.56
C GLU A 95 -14.61 5.87 9.26
N ALA A 96 -14.76 4.63 9.69
CA ALA A 96 -13.81 3.57 9.36
C ALA A 96 -13.73 3.33 7.84
N GLY A 97 -14.87 3.34 7.14
CA GLY A 97 -14.95 3.20 5.69
C GLY A 97 -14.26 4.35 4.95
N ARG A 98 -14.47 5.60 5.39
CA ARG A 98 -13.83 6.80 4.85
C ARG A 98 -12.30 6.69 4.94
N LEU A 99 -11.78 6.39 6.13
CA LEU A 99 -10.34 6.24 6.35
C LEU A 99 -9.73 5.09 5.53
N SER A 100 -10.43 3.96 5.41
CA SER A 100 -9.98 2.86 4.56
C SER A 100 -9.93 3.28 3.08
N SER A 101 -10.93 4.03 2.61
CA SER A 101 -10.96 4.55 1.24
C SER A 101 -9.83 5.55 0.99
N GLU A 102 -9.53 6.42 1.95
CA GLU A 102 -8.41 7.36 1.88
C GLU A 102 -7.07 6.63 1.79
N HIS A 103 -6.87 5.58 2.57
CA HIS A 103 -5.67 4.76 2.49
C HIS A 103 -5.49 4.14 1.09
N THR A 104 -6.56 3.58 0.53
CA THR A 104 -6.55 3.05 -0.85
C THR A 104 -6.25 4.14 -1.87
N ALA A 105 -6.83 5.33 -1.73
CA ALA A 105 -6.59 6.45 -2.63
C ALA A 105 -5.13 6.92 -2.57
N ALA A 106 -4.56 7.07 -1.38
CA ALA A 106 -3.15 7.44 -1.19
C ALA A 106 -2.22 6.43 -1.89
N LEU A 107 -2.45 5.13 -1.68
CA LEU A 107 -1.69 4.06 -2.32
C LEU A 107 -1.78 4.13 -3.86
N LEU A 108 -2.99 4.22 -4.42
CA LEU A 108 -3.20 4.28 -5.87
C LEU A 108 -2.56 5.54 -6.48
N ASN A 109 -2.64 6.67 -5.78
CA ASN A 109 -2.02 7.91 -6.22
C ASN A 109 -0.49 7.80 -6.26
N THR A 110 0.13 7.17 -5.26
CA THR A 110 1.58 6.92 -5.25
C THR A 110 1.99 6.00 -6.39
N GLN A 111 1.25 4.92 -6.63
CA GLN A 111 1.51 4.00 -7.76
C GLN A 111 1.39 4.71 -9.12
N ARG A 112 0.34 5.52 -9.29
CA ARG A 112 0.13 6.31 -10.50
C ARG A 112 1.25 7.35 -10.69
N GLY A 113 1.65 8.02 -9.62
CA GLY A 113 2.74 8.99 -9.61
C GLY A 113 4.08 8.35 -10.02
N PHE A 114 4.40 7.19 -9.45
CA PHE A 114 5.56 6.41 -9.85
C PHE A 114 5.50 6.04 -11.33
N TYR A 115 4.39 5.47 -11.79
CA TYR A 115 4.22 5.07 -13.19
C TYR A 115 4.37 6.25 -14.16
N ALA A 116 3.92 7.44 -13.78
CA ALA A 116 4.04 8.65 -14.60
C ALA A 116 5.49 9.10 -14.79
N LEU A 117 6.37 8.82 -13.82
CA LEU A 117 7.80 9.17 -13.89
C LEU A 117 8.62 8.25 -14.80
N LEU A 118 8.07 7.10 -15.17
CA LEU A 118 8.73 6.13 -16.04
C LEU A 118 8.65 6.54 -17.52
N ASP A 119 9.73 6.27 -18.26
CA ASP A 119 9.72 6.36 -19.71
C ASP A 119 8.94 5.18 -20.36
N LYS A 120 8.82 5.19 -21.69
CA LYS A 120 8.06 4.17 -22.42
C LYS A 120 8.62 2.75 -22.21
N GLY A 121 9.94 2.58 -22.24
CA GLY A 121 10.58 1.27 -22.07
C GLY A 121 10.45 0.77 -20.63
N GLN A 122 10.64 1.65 -19.66
CA GLN A 122 10.46 1.36 -18.24
C GLN A 122 9.01 0.99 -17.91
N LYS A 123 8.02 1.68 -18.51
CA LYS A 123 6.58 1.34 -18.36
C LYS A 123 6.27 -0.07 -18.85
N GLN A 124 6.85 -0.47 -19.99
CA GLN A 124 6.68 -1.83 -20.53
C GLN A 124 7.30 -2.87 -19.59
N ALA A 125 8.54 -2.62 -19.13
CA ALA A 125 9.22 -3.51 -18.19
C ALA A 125 8.44 -3.64 -16.87
N TYR A 126 7.98 -2.52 -16.31
CA TYR A 126 7.19 -2.50 -15.08
C TYR A 126 5.85 -3.23 -15.23
N ASN A 127 5.13 -3.04 -16.34
CA ASN A 127 3.89 -3.76 -16.60
C ASN A 127 4.11 -5.27 -16.71
N LYS A 128 5.21 -5.70 -17.35
CA LYS A 128 5.59 -7.11 -17.44
C LYS A 128 5.87 -7.69 -16.05
N MET A 129 6.68 -7.01 -15.24
CA MET A 129 6.95 -7.43 -13.85
C MET A 129 5.67 -7.57 -13.02
N ARG A 130 4.71 -6.64 -13.18
CA ARG A 130 3.43 -6.71 -12.48
C ARG A 130 2.58 -7.90 -12.94
N ALA A 131 2.55 -8.19 -14.23
CA ALA A 131 1.83 -9.35 -14.77
C ALA A 131 2.41 -10.66 -14.24
N GLU A 132 3.75 -10.80 -14.28
CA GLU A 132 4.46 -11.99 -13.77
C GLU A 132 4.21 -12.19 -12.27
N ALA A 133 4.19 -11.11 -11.48
CA ALA A 133 3.88 -11.18 -10.05
C ALA A 133 2.44 -11.64 -9.77
N LEU A 134 1.46 -11.17 -10.57
CA LEU A 134 0.07 -11.59 -10.46
C LEU A 134 -0.12 -13.06 -10.86
N GLU A 135 0.54 -13.52 -11.91
CA GLU A 135 0.53 -14.92 -12.32
C GLU A 135 1.14 -15.82 -11.25
N ALA A 136 2.29 -15.43 -10.68
CA ALA A 136 2.92 -16.16 -9.58
C ALA A 136 1.99 -16.25 -8.35
N ALA A 137 1.29 -15.17 -8.00
CA ALA A 137 0.33 -15.18 -6.90
C ALA A 137 -0.88 -16.08 -7.17
N ALA A 138 -1.40 -16.10 -8.41
CA ALA A 138 -2.50 -16.98 -8.80
C ALA A 138 -2.12 -18.47 -8.70
N ILE A 139 -0.89 -18.81 -9.11
CA ILE A 139 -0.37 -20.19 -9.02
C ILE A 139 -0.21 -20.64 -7.56
N MET A 140 0.22 -19.75 -6.66
CA MET A 140 0.38 -20.08 -5.24
C MET A 140 -0.95 -20.23 -4.49
N ASN A 141 -1.97 -19.46 -4.86
CA ASN A 141 -3.30 -19.51 -4.22
C ASN A 141 -4.23 -20.59 -4.82
N GLY A 142 -3.83 -21.20 -5.94
CA GLY A 142 -4.57 -22.27 -6.62
C GLY A 142 -4.14 -23.69 -6.23
N LYS A 143 -3.40 -23.86 -5.12
CA LYS A 143 -3.02 -25.16 -4.55
C LYS A 143 -3.61 -25.36 -3.16
#